data_AF-A0AAE6QEH9-F1
#
_entry.id   AF-A0AAE6QEH9-F1
#
_cell.length_a   1.000
_cell.length_b   1.000
_cell.length_c   1.000
_cell.angle_alpha   90.00
_cell.angle_beta   90.00
_cell.angle_gamma   90.00
#
_symmetry.space_group_name_H-M   'P 1'
#
loop_
_entity.id
_entity.type
_entity.pdbx_description
1 polymer ?
#
loop_
_entity_poly.entity_id
_entity_poly.type
_entity_poly.pdbx_seq_one_letter_code
_entity_poly.pdbx_strand_id
1 'polypeptide(L)' 'MKQWAILYLDKDGVQQRLEADFAARPSEEEVAQMLRKGLYPMTDELDLNDLDGRTAEPTVKTLKDHNSVEIISITEMS' A
#
# COMPACT_ATOMS: atom_id res chain seq x y z
N MET A 1 -1.37 -6.98 19.34
CA MET A 1 -1.24 -6.16 18.11
C MET A 1 0.14 -5.55 18.16
N LYS A 2 0.85 -5.55 17.03
CA LYS A 2 2.17 -4.92 16.91
C LYS A 2 2.02 -3.72 15.98
N GLN A 3 2.72 -2.64 16.29
CA GLN A 3 2.74 -1.47 15.43
C GLN A 3 3.82 -1.67 14.37
N TRP A 4 3.53 -1.28 13.13
CA TRP A 4 4.46 -1.42 12.00
C TRP A 4 4.65 -0.06 11.35
N ALA A 5 5.92 0.28 11.09
CA ALA A 5 6.33 1.41 10.28
C ALA A 5 6.39 0.98 8.82
N ILE A 6 5.51 1.52 8.01
CA ILE A 6 5.52 1.37 6.55
C ILE A 6 6.13 2.64 5.97
N LEU A 7 7.28 2.52 5.32
CA LEU A 7 7.87 3.58 4.52
C LEU A 7 7.49 3.36 3.07
N TYR A 8 6.98 4.39 2.41
CA TYR A 8 6.60 4.36 1.00
C TYR A 8 6.86 5.71 0.33
N LEU A 9 7.01 5.73 -0.99
CA LEU A 9 6.99 6.93 -1.80
C LEU A 9 5.55 7.21 -2.21
N ASP A 10 5.07 8.44 -2.04
CA ASP A 10 3.78 8.87 -2.57
C ASP A 10 3.88 9.24 -4.07
N LYS A 11 2.75 9.53 -4.72
CA LYS A 11 2.66 9.94 -6.14
C LYS A 11 3.57 11.11 -6.53
N ASP A 12 3.92 11.97 -5.57
CA ASP A 12 4.82 13.10 -5.74
C ASP A 12 6.32 12.70 -5.60
N GLY A 13 6.62 11.42 -5.38
CA GLY A 13 7.96 10.89 -5.11
C GLY A 13 8.47 11.26 -3.72
N VAL A 14 7.59 11.70 -2.82
CA VAL A 14 7.94 12.08 -1.46
C VAL A 14 7.85 10.86 -0.55
N GLN A 15 8.90 10.64 0.24
CA GLN A 15 8.92 9.56 1.21
C GLN A 15 7.99 9.86 2.39
N GLN A 16 6.99 9.02 2.55
CA GLN A 16 6.00 9.05 3.61
C GLN A 16 6.17 7.84 4.54
N ARG A 17 5.72 8.01 5.78
CA ARG A 17 5.67 6.95 6.78
C ARG A 17 4.24 6.78 7.25
N LEU A 18 3.73 5.55 7.16
CA LEU A 18 2.45 5.15 7.72
C LEU A 18 2.68 4.19 8.89
N GLU A 19 1.96 4.41 9.98
CA GLU A 19 1.97 3.53 11.15
C GLU A 19 0.69 2.71 11.11
N ALA A 20 0.82 1.38 11.15
CA ALA A 20 -0.31 0.48 11.08
C ALA A 20 -0.19 -0.65 12.11
N ASP A 21 -1.32 -0.97 12.75
CA ASP A 21 -1.41 -2.06 13.71
C ASP A 21 -1.73 -3.37 13.00
N PHE A 22 -0.79 -4.32 13.04
CA PHE A 22 -0.98 -5.66 12.51
C PHE A 22 -0.62 -6.72 13.54
N ALA A 23 -1.31 -7.87 13.48
CA ALA A 23 -1.01 -9.01 14.36
C ALA A 23 0.33 -9.68 14.02
N ALA A 24 0.74 -9.64 12.75
CA ALA A 24 1.98 -10.17 12.20
C ALA A 24 2.54 -9.21 11.15
N ARG A 25 3.68 -9.53 10.53
CA ARG A 25 4.25 -8.72 9.45
C ARG A 25 3.29 -8.70 8.25
N PRO A 26 2.75 -7.53 7.85
CA PRO A 26 1.89 -7.46 6.68
C PRO A 26 2.68 -7.68 5.39
N SER A 27 2.01 -8.22 4.39
CA SER A 27 2.56 -8.33 3.04
C SER A 27 2.49 -6.98 2.30
N GLU A 28 3.33 -6.81 1.27
CA GLU A 28 3.33 -5.61 0.43
C GLU A 28 1.95 -5.35 -0.19
N GLU A 29 1.22 -6.39 -0.57
CA GLU A 29 -0.17 -6.29 -1.06
C GLU A 29 -1.13 -5.72 -0.02
N GLU A 30 -1.09 -6.19 1.24
CA GLU A 30 -1.95 -5.66 2.31
C GLU A 30 -1.63 -4.20 2.58
N VAL A 31 -0.33 -3.87 2.62
CA VAL A 31 0.13 -2.49 2.77
C VAL A 31 -0.33 -1.63 1.59
N ALA A 32 -0.18 -2.10 0.35
CA ALA A 32 -0.62 -1.40 -0.85
C ALA A 32 -2.13 -1.11 -0.83
N GLN A 33 -2.95 -2.08 -0.44
CA GLN A 33 -4.39 -1.89 -0.29
C GLN A 33 -4.71 -0.81 0.75
N MET A 34 -4.00 -0.81 1.89
CA MET A 34 -4.15 0.24 2.90
C MET A 34 -3.71 1.62 2.40
N LEU A 35 -2.53 1.70 1.77
CA LEU A 35 -2.01 2.94 1.19
C LEU A 35 -2.97 3.52 0.17
N ARG A 36 -3.53 2.67 -0.70
CA ARG A 36 -4.55 3.11 -1.66
C ARG A 36 -5.76 3.71 -0.96
N LYS A 37 -6.33 3.04 0.06
CA LYS A 37 -7.49 3.55 0.80
C LYS A 37 -7.21 4.89 1.50
N GLY A 38 -5.98 5.07 2.00
CA GLY A 38 -5.55 6.30 2.66
C GLY A 38 -5.30 7.46 1.69
N LEU A 39 -4.61 7.19 0.58
CA LEU A 39 -4.24 8.20 -0.43
C LEU A 39 -5.41 8.56 -1.35
N TYR A 40 -6.28 7.59 -1.61
CA TYR A 40 -7.37 7.68 -2.59
C TYR A 40 -8.72 7.27 -1.99
N PRO A 41 -9.18 7.90 -0.89
CA PRO A 41 -10.42 7.52 -0.20
C PRO A 41 -11.69 7.75 -1.04
N MET A 42 -11.62 8.61 -2.06
CA MET A 42 -12.73 8.88 -2.99
C MET A 42 -12.72 7.96 -4.23
N THR A 43 -11.69 7.13 -4.38
CA THR A 43 -11.47 6.28 -5.56
C THR A 43 -11.88 4.82 -5.28
N ASP A 44 -12.61 4.59 -4.18
CA ASP A 44 -13.19 3.30 -3.79
C ASP A 44 -14.21 2.79 -4.84
N GLU A 45 -14.79 3.70 -5.63
CA GLU A 45 -15.65 3.40 -6.79
C GLU A 45 -14.89 3.13 -8.11
N LEU A 46 -13.57 3.33 -8.16
CA LEU A 46 -12.80 3.04 -9.38
C LEU A 46 -12.56 1.53 -9.45
N ASP A 47 -13.50 0.89 -10.15
CA ASP A 47 -13.68 -0.52 -10.46
C ASP A 47 -12.40 -1.36 -10.30
N LEU A 48 -12.30 -2.00 -9.14
CA LEU A 48 -11.23 -2.93 -8.79
C LEU A 48 -11.35 -4.29 -9.52
N ASN A 49 -12.42 -4.52 -10.29
CA ASN A 49 -12.59 -5.79 -11.00
C ASN A 49 -11.58 -6.03 -12.13
N ASP A 50 -10.84 -5.02 -12.60
CA ASP A 50 -9.88 -5.22 -13.71
C ASP A 50 -8.49 -5.71 -13.27
N LEU A 51 -8.21 -5.66 -11.96
CA LEU A 51 -6.90 -6.05 -11.41
C LEU A 51 -6.92 -7.44 -10.76
N ASP A 52 -8.10 -7.95 -10.41
CA ASP A 52 -8.26 -9.28 -9.82
C ASP A 52 -7.99 -10.37 -10.89
N GLY A 53 -6.93 -11.15 -10.68
CA GLY A 53 -6.66 -12.35 -11.46
C GLY A 53 -5.52 -12.30 -12.49
N ARG A 54 -4.75 -11.21 -12.63
CA ARG A 54 -3.63 -11.12 -13.60
C ARG A 54 -2.21 -11.13 -12.98
N THR A 55 -2.06 -10.93 -11.67
CA THR A 55 -0.74 -10.90 -10.99
C THR A 55 -0.92 -11.24 -9.51
N ALA A 56 0.11 -11.80 -8.87
CA ALA A 56 0.10 -12.17 -7.43
C ALA A 56 -0.09 -10.96 -6.49
N GLU A 57 0.37 -9.78 -6.90
CA GLU A 57 0.30 -8.52 -6.16
C GLU A 57 -0.24 -7.38 -7.05
N PRO A 58 -1.55 -7.39 -7.34
CA PRO A 58 -2.15 -6.44 -8.27
C PRO A 58 -2.12 -5.00 -7.76
N THR A 59 -2.36 -4.76 -6.47
CA THR A 59 -2.42 -3.40 -5.93
C THR A 59 -1.05 -2.77 -5.85
N VAL A 60 -0.02 -3.54 -5.49
CA VAL A 60 1.38 -3.07 -5.47
C VAL A 60 1.79 -2.59 -6.86
N LYS A 61 1.50 -3.38 -7.89
CA LYS A 61 1.81 -3.01 -9.28
C LYS A 61 1.04 -1.77 -9.72
N THR A 62 -0.25 -1.69 -9.45
CA THR A 62 -1.05 -0.52 -9.85
C THR A 62 -0.61 0.76 -9.13
N LEU A 63 -0.28 0.66 -7.85
CA LEU A 63 0.27 1.80 -7.11
C LEU A 63 1.58 2.28 -7.74
N LYS A 64 2.48 1.37 -8.08
CA LYS A 64 3.76 1.70 -8.70
C LYS A 64 3.62 2.24 -10.12
N ASP A 65 2.86 1.56 -10.96
CA ASP A 65 2.77 1.82 -12.40
C ASP A 65 1.85 3.02 -12.71
N HIS A 66 0.70 3.11 -12.05
CA HIS A 66 -0.29 4.15 -12.33
C HIS A 66 -0.23 5.33 -11.36
N ASN A 67 0.25 5.13 -10.12
CA ASN A 67 0.19 6.15 -9.08
C ASN A 67 1.58 6.60 -8.62
N SER A 68 2.67 6.06 -9.18
CA SER A 68 4.05 6.33 -8.75
C SER A 68 4.28 6.08 -7.24
N VAL A 69 3.45 5.24 -6.63
CA VAL A 69 3.52 4.89 -5.21
C VAL A 69 4.31 3.58 -5.05
N GLU A 70 5.37 3.60 -4.24
CA GLU A 70 6.23 2.43 -4.04
C GLU A 70 6.49 2.17 -2.56
N ILE A 71 6.33 0.93 -2.10
CA ILE A 71 6.65 0.54 -0.73
C ILE A 71 8.17 0.35 -0.62
N ILE A 72 8.79 1.09 0.30
CA ILE A 72 10.24 1.06 0.53
C ILE A 72 10.59 0.01 1.59
N SER A 73 9.86 -0.01 2.71
CA SER A 73 10.15 -0.91 3.83
C SER A 73 8.98 -1.05 4.79
N ILE A 74 8.89 -2.22 5.40
CA ILE A 74 7.91 -2.57 6.43
C ILE A 74 8.70 -3.07 7.65
N THR A 75 8.76 -2.26 8.70
CA THR A 75 9.52 -2.55 9.92
C THR A 75 8.61 -2.60 11.14
N GLU A 76 8.84 -3.57 12.03
CA GLU A 76 8.14 -3.65 13.30
C GLU A 76 8.59 -2.49 14.20
N MET A 77 7.64 -1.81 14.82
CA MET A 77 7.87 -0.81 15.85
C MET A 77 7.91 -1.53 17.20
N SER A 78 9.06 -1.47 17.86
CA SER A 78 9.34 -2.10 19.16
C SER A 78 9.00 -1.20 20.33
#